data_AF-A0A897MTY2-F1
#
_entry.id   AF-A0A897MTY2-F1
#
_cell.length_a   1.000
_cell.length_b   1.000
_cell.length_c   1.000
_cell.angle_alpha   90.00
_cell.angle_beta   90.00
_cell.angle_gamma   90.00
#
_symmetry.space_group_name_H-M   'P 1'
#
loop_
_entity.id
_entity.type
_entity.pdbx_description
1 polymer ?
#
loop_
_entity_poly.entity_id
_entity_poly.type
_entity_poly.pdbx_seq_one_letter_code
_entity_poly.pdbx_strand_id
1 'polypeptide(L)'
;MTERYDVNETRPAVSYGPVPGSDRWALSLTTEDGERVDLGLGERAMYDLWIEVRGVPSPRSDDDRGRSIRQLVHYANSAKQERIEEAIDVLVGGPPGDRP
;
A
#
# COMPACT_ATOMS: atom_id res chain seq x y z
N MET A 1 -26.19 -10.76 -2.16
CA MET A 1 -25.82 -11.54 -0.97
C MET A 1 -24.32 -11.39 -0.80
N THR A 2 -23.84 -11.03 0.39
CA THR A 2 -22.41 -10.78 0.63
C THR A 2 -21.94 -11.80 1.64
N GLU A 3 -20.90 -12.55 1.28
CA GLU A 3 -20.22 -13.48 2.18
C GLU A 3 -19.18 -12.70 3.01
N ARG A 4 -19.05 -13.06 4.29
CA ARG A 4 -18.17 -12.39 5.24
C ARG A 4 -17.28 -13.42 5.90
N TYR A 5 -16.00 -13.11 5.98
CA TYR A 5 -14.97 -13.95 6.59
C TYR A 5 -14.20 -13.12 7.61
N ASP A 6 -13.87 -13.73 8.74
CA ASP A 6 -12.95 -13.16 9.71
C ASP A 6 -11.52 -13.64 9.39
N VAL A 7 -10.60 -12.68 9.25
CA VAL A 7 -9.21 -12.94 8.86
C VAL A 7 -8.43 -13.34 10.09
N ASN A 8 -7.59 -14.36 9.96
CA ASN A 8 -6.75 -14.83 11.04
C ASN A 8 -5.79 -13.72 11.52
N GLU A 9 -5.65 -13.53 12.83
CA GLU A 9 -4.74 -12.52 13.39
C GLU A 9 -3.31 -13.05 13.60
N THR A 10 -3.09 -14.36 13.46
CA THR A 10 -1.76 -14.99 13.56
C THR A 10 -1.06 -15.00 12.19
N ARG A 11 0.14 -14.41 12.15
CA ARG A 11 0.82 -14.02 10.91
C ARG A 11 1.52 -15.19 10.18
N PRO A 12 1.66 -15.11 8.83
CA PRO A 12 1.02 -14.15 7.93
C PRO A 12 -0.38 -14.61 7.48
N ALA A 13 -1.38 -13.75 7.66
CA ALA A 13 -2.77 -14.03 7.28
C ALA A 13 -3.28 -13.23 6.09
N VAL A 14 -2.56 -12.18 5.68
CA VAL A 14 -2.87 -11.40 4.47
C VAL A 14 -1.61 -11.28 3.62
N SER A 15 -1.72 -11.59 2.34
CA SER A 15 -0.64 -11.41 1.37
C SER A 15 -1.21 -10.92 0.04
N TYR A 16 -0.49 -10.07 -0.68
CA TYR A 16 -0.88 -9.70 -2.04
C TYR A 16 0.32 -9.64 -2.98
N GLY A 17 0.11 -9.85 -4.27
CA GLY A 17 1.18 -9.83 -5.26
C GLY A 17 0.74 -10.20 -6.68
N PRO A 18 1.64 -10.10 -7.67
CA PRO A 18 1.36 -10.48 -9.04
C PRO A 18 1.13 -12.00 -9.16
N VAL A 19 0.19 -12.40 -10.00
CA VAL A 19 -0.03 -13.81 -10.34
C VAL A 19 0.98 -14.22 -11.42
N PRO A 20 1.79 -15.29 -11.20
CA PRO A 20 2.78 -15.71 -12.19
C PRO A 20 2.14 -16.04 -13.55
N GLY A 21 2.69 -15.46 -14.62
CA GLY A 21 2.21 -15.69 -16.00
C GLY A 21 0.91 -14.96 -16.35
N SER A 22 0.49 -13.98 -15.55
CA SER A 22 -0.74 -13.21 -15.75
C SER A 22 -0.49 -11.70 -15.56
N ASP A 23 -1.37 -10.89 -16.16
CA ASP A 23 -1.53 -9.45 -15.94
C ASP A 23 -2.44 -9.12 -14.73
N ARG A 24 -2.57 -10.07 -13.80
CA ARG A 24 -3.45 -9.97 -12.62
C ARG A 24 -2.66 -10.02 -11.34
N TRP A 25 -3.31 -9.57 -10.28
CA TRP A 25 -2.81 -9.63 -8.91
C TRP A 25 -3.74 -10.47 -8.06
N ALA A 26 -3.19 -11.05 -6.99
CA ALA A 26 -3.95 -11.76 -5.98
C ALA A 26 -3.86 -11.01 -4.66
N LEU A 27 -4.99 -10.90 -3.96
CA LEU A 27 -5.06 -10.59 -2.53
C LEU A 27 -5.58 -11.86 -1.82
N SER A 28 -4.70 -12.48 -1.06
CA SER A 28 -4.96 -13.72 -0.34
C SER A 28 -5.16 -13.46 1.15
N LEU A 29 -6.17 -14.13 1.71
CA LEU A 29 -6.58 -14.03 3.10
C LEU A 29 -6.65 -15.44 3.69
N THR A 30 -6.02 -15.68 4.82
CA THR A 30 -6.25 -16.88 5.63
C THR A 30 -7.29 -16.54 6.69
N THR A 31 -8.40 -17.26 6.70
CA THR A 31 -9.49 -17.08 7.67
C THR A 31 -9.15 -17.70 9.02
N GLU A 32 -9.89 -17.35 10.08
CA GLU A 32 -9.73 -17.98 11.39
C GLU A 32 -9.89 -19.50 11.36
N ASP A 33 -10.79 -20.00 10.50
CA ASP A 33 -11.04 -21.43 10.30
C ASP A 33 -9.96 -22.14 9.45
N GLY A 34 -8.94 -21.40 9.00
CA GLY A 34 -7.83 -21.92 8.19
C GLY A 34 -8.13 -22.04 6.69
N GLU A 35 -9.33 -21.67 6.25
CA GLU A 35 -9.67 -21.53 4.83
C GLU A 35 -8.87 -20.38 4.20
N ARG A 36 -8.40 -20.58 2.96
CA ARG A 36 -7.75 -19.54 2.17
C ARG A 36 -8.72 -18.96 1.15
N VAL A 37 -8.89 -17.64 1.20
CA VAL A 37 -9.70 -16.87 0.23
C VAL A 37 -8.75 -16.07 -0.65
N ASP A 38 -8.78 -16.31 -1.96
CA ASP A 38 -7.98 -15.60 -2.96
C ASP A 38 -8.86 -14.69 -3.82
N LEU A 39 -8.55 -13.39 -3.80
CA LEU A 39 -9.24 -12.37 -4.59
C LEU A 39 -8.38 -11.97 -5.79
N GLY A 40 -8.90 -12.20 -6.99
CA GLY A 40 -8.24 -11.82 -8.25
C GLY A 40 -8.47 -10.35 -8.61
N LEU A 41 -7.45 -9.52 -8.48
CA LEU A 41 -7.48 -8.10 -8.77
C LEU A 41 -6.96 -7.82 -10.18
N GLY A 42 -7.67 -6.96 -10.91
CA GLY A 42 -7.12 -6.32 -12.11
C GLY A 42 -6.23 -5.14 -11.73
N GLU A 43 -5.48 -4.62 -12.70
CA GLU A 43 -4.51 -3.54 -12.50
C GLU A 43 -5.07 -2.35 -11.74
N ARG A 44 -6.23 -1.83 -12.18
CA ARG A 44 -6.87 -0.69 -11.52
C ARG A 44 -7.29 -0.98 -10.09
N ALA A 45 -7.88 -2.15 -9.81
CA ALA A 45 -8.30 -2.53 -8.47
C ALA A 45 -7.10 -2.78 -7.53
N MET A 46 -6.00 -3.31 -8.07
CA MET A 46 -4.74 -3.44 -7.34
C MET A 46 -4.11 -2.08 -7.07
N TYR A 47 -4.16 -1.15 -8.03
CA TYR A 47 -3.69 0.23 -7.87
C TYR A 47 -4.49 0.96 -6.79
N ASP A 48 -5.81 0.83 -6.78
CA ASP A 48 -6.68 1.38 -5.74
C ASP A 48 -6.33 0.78 -4.36
N LEU A 49 -6.20 -0.54 -4.26
CA LEU A 49 -5.75 -1.22 -3.03
C LEU A 49 -4.36 -0.74 -2.59
N TRP A 50 -3.43 -0.58 -3.53
CA TRP A 50 -2.07 -0.14 -3.25
C TRP A 50 -2.05 1.28 -2.71
N ILE A 51 -2.82 2.21 -3.27
CA ILE A 51 -2.93 3.58 -2.75
C ILE A 51 -3.52 3.57 -1.33
N GLU A 52 -4.55 2.78 -1.09
CA GLU A 52 -5.18 2.66 0.23
C GLU A 52 -4.21 2.03 1.25
N VAL A 53 -3.54 0.94 0.91
CA VAL A 53 -2.62 0.25 1.86
C VAL A 53 -1.29 0.99 2.00
N ARG A 54 -0.80 1.65 0.94
CA ARG A 54 0.48 2.38 0.87
C ARG A 54 0.18 3.87 0.71
N GLY A 55 -0.55 4.41 1.67
CA GLY A 55 -0.92 5.82 1.69
C GLY A 55 -1.92 6.22 2.77
N VAL A 56 -2.57 5.25 3.42
CA VAL A 56 -3.44 5.52 4.57
C VAL A 56 -2.59 5.60 5.85
N PRO A 57 -2.55 6.77 6.52
CA PRO A 57 -2.14 6.81 7.91
C PRO A 57 -3.07 5.90 8.70
N SER A 58 -2.48 5.07 9.56
CA SER A 58 -3.20 4.26 10.54
C SER A 58 -4.42 5.01 11.10
N PRO A 59 -5.59 4.36 11.30
CA PRO A 59 -6.75 4.98 11.95
C PRO A 59 -6.50 5.46 13.39
N ARG A 60 -5.28 5.25 13.92
CA ARG A 60 -4.89 5.53 15.30
C ARG A 60 -3.67 6.44 15.42
N SER A 61 -3.65 7.59 14.77
CA SER A 61 -2.79 8.65 15.27
C SER A 61 -3.40 10.03 15.09
N ASP A 62 -4.01 10.54 16.16
CA ASP A 62 -4.16 11.98 16.41
C ASP A 62 -2.78 12.62 16.73
N ASP A 63 -1.70 12.16 16.07
CA ASP A 63 -0.38 12.76 16.17
C ASP A 63 -0.06 13.60 14.92
N ASP A 64 0.66 14.71 15.12
CA ASP A 64 0.97 15.66 14.04
C ASP A 64 1.82 15.03 12.93
N ARG A 65 2.56 13.96 13.27
CA ARG A 65 3.39 13.21 12.34
C ARG A 65 2.55 12.40 11.35
N GLY A 66 1.51 11.70 11.80
CA GLY A 66 0.59 10.97 10.94
C GLY A 66 -0.16 11.90 9.98
N ARG A 67 -0.58 13.08 10.47
CA ARG A 67 -1.17 14.12 9.61
C ARG A 67 -0.20 14.62 8.54
N SER A 68 1.06 14.84 8.89
CA SER A 68 2.09 15.31 7.96
C SER A 68 2.43 14.26 6.90
N ILE A 69 2.54 12.99 7.29
CA ILE A 69 2.75 11.87 6.37
C ILE A 69 1.56 11.74 5.39
N ARG A 70 0.32 11.90 5.87
CA ARG A 70 -0.88 11.90 5.01
C ARG A 70 -0.80 12.97 3.93
N GLN A 71 -0.44 14.19 4.31
CA GLN A 71 -0.34 15.31 3.39
C GLN A 71 0.78 15.07 2.37
N LEU A 72 1.92 14.53 2.80
CA LEU A 72 3.03 14.21 1.92
C LEU A 72 2.63 13.18 0.85
N VAL A 73 1.97 12.08 1.22
CA VAL A 73 1.47 11.08 0.27
C VAL A 73 0.48 11.71 -0.72
N HIS A 74 -0.44 12.55 -0.24
CA HIS A 74 -1.41 13.23 -1.10
C HIS A 74 -0.73 14.11 -2.16
N TYR A 75 0.27 14.89 -1.76
CA TYR A 75 1.02 15.73 -2.69
C TYR A 75 1.87 14.89 -3.66
N ALA A 76 2.51 13.83 -3.18
CA ALA A 76 3.32 12.95 -4.02
C ALA A 76 2.50 12.30 -5.14
N ASN A 77 1.26 11.89 -4.86
CA ASN A 77 0.39 11.27 -5.87
C ASN A 77 -0.05 12.22 -6.99
N SER A 78 -0.04 13.54 -6.76
CA SER A 78 -0.43 14.56 -7.76
C SER A 78 0.77 15.32 -8.33
N ALA A 79 1.97 15.03 -7.85
CA ALA A 79 3.19 15.69 -8.28
C ALA A 79 3.72 15.08 -9.57
N LYS A 80 4.42 15.89 -10.35
CA LYS A 80 5.23 15.39 -11.46
C LYS A 80 6.43 14.61 -10.91
N GLN A 81 6.91 13.62 -11.65
CA GLN A 81 8.02 12.76 -11.25
C GLN A 81 9.23 13.57 -10.76
N GLU A 82 9.59 14.66 -11.43
CA GLU A 82 10.74 15.49 -11.08
C GLU A 82 10.59 16.15 -9.70
N ARG A 83 9.34 16.48 -9.30
CA ARG A 83 9.03 17.04 -7.97
C ARG A 83 9.03 15.99 -6.89
N ILE A 84 8.67 14.76 -7.22
CA ILE A 84 8.74 13.63 -6.28
C ILE A 84 10.22 13.35 -5.97
N GLU A 85 11.08 13.33 -6.99
CA GLU A 85 12.52 13.12 -6.84
C GLU A 85 13.17 14.22 -6.01
N GLU A 86 12.87 15.49 -6.30
CA GLU A 86 13.32 16.65 -5.50
C GLU A 86 12.88 16.52 -4.03
N ALA A 87 11.63 16.14 -3.79
CA ALA A 87 11.11 15.95 -2.44
C ALA A 87 11.80 14.77 -1.71
N ILE A 88 12.10 13.67 -2.40
CA ILE A 88 12.82 12.53 -1.84
C ILE A 88 14.23 12.95 -1.41
N ASP A 89 14.96 13.69 -2.26
CA ASP A 89 16.31 14.13 -1.95
C ASP A 89 16.36 15.04 -0.70
N VAL A 90 15.37 15.95 -0.58
CA VAL A 90 15.20 16.78 0.63
C VAL A 90 14.90 15.93 1.87
N LEU A 91 14.03 14.92 1.76
CA LEU A 91 13.64 14.07 2.89
C LEU A 91 14.74 13.11 3.36
N VAL A 92 15.61 12.67 2.45
CA VAL A 92 16.75 11.77 2.74
C VAL A 92 17.97 12.56 3.21
N GLY A 93 17.96 13.90 3.08
CA GLY A 93 18.96 14.80 3.67
C GLY A 93 20.25 14.94 2.87
N GLY A 94 20.22 14.75 1.54
CA GLY A 94 21.40 14.90 0.69
C GLY A 94 21.09 15.61 -0.64
N PRO A 95 21.99 16.47 -1.16
CA PRO A 95 21.84 17.04 -2.49
C PRO A 95 22.01 15.98 -3.60
N PRO A 96 21.44 16.20 -4.80
CA PRO A 96 21.49 15.21 -5.89
C PRO A 96 22.94 15.03 -6.37
N GLY A 97 23.52 13.86 -6.11
CA GLY A 97 24.87 13.55 -6.54
C GLY A 97 25.61 12.49 -5.72
N ASP A 98 25.13 12.16 -4.53
CA ASP A 98 25.76 11.16 -3.67
C ASP A 98 24.90 9.89 -3.59
N ARG A 99 24.92 9.10 -4.67
CA ARG A 99 24.44 7.70 -4.65
C ARG A 99 25.55 6.82 -5.26
N PRO A 100 25.96 5.71 -4.62
CA PRO A 100 26.76 4.67 -5.27
C PRO A 100 25.97 3.90 -6.34
#